data_AF-A0A2N2RT84-F1
#
_entry.id   AF-A0A2N2RT84-F1
#
_cell.length_a   1.000
_cell.length_b   1.000
_cell.length_c   1.000
_cell.angle_alpha   90.00
_cell.angle_beta   90.00
_cell.angle_gamma   90.00
#
_symmetry.space_group_name_H-M   'P 1'
#
loop_
_entity.id
_entity.type
_entity.pdbx_description
1 polymer ?
#
loop_
_entity_poly.entity_id
_entity_poly.type
_entity_poly.pdbx_seq_one_letter_code
_entity_poly.pdbx_strand_id
1 'polypeptide(L)'
;MTNADPALQATRHLQYQLSSVYDATLGGLLVTSFYQNSTDVFQGGGFATGGMRQFGNQNAYATIFVNLADPTAALTPAQNYKLAYGDCTTGSLMGGMGTCMTGWLSATGTTGGTMRGVDQITQTITAAVPEPESYAMFMAGLGLISLIARRRRIN
;
A
#
# COMPACT_ATOMS: atom_id res chain seq x y z
N MET A 1 -3.64 -23.20 10.99
CA MET A 1 -4.08 -22.83 9.63
C MET A 1 -3.39 -21.51 9.33
N THR A 2 -2.40 -21.38 8.45
CA THR A 2 -1.86 -22.26 7.40
C THR A 2 -0.33 -22.21 7.44
N ASN A 3 0.29 -23.39 7.56
CA ASN A 3 1.70 -23.58 7.24
C ASN A 3 1.80 -23.51 5.71
N ALA A 4 2.30 -22.39 5.19
CA ALA A 4 2.73 -22.33 3.80
C ALA A 4 4.21 -22.71 3.74
N ASP A 5 4.55 -23.56 2.77
CA ASP A 5 5.89 -24.02 2.42
C ASP A 5 6.85 -22.81 2.20
N PRO A 6 8.00 -22.73 2.88
CA PRO A 6 8.97 -21.65 2.72
C PRO A 6 9.56 -21.53 1.30
N ALA A 7 9.39 -22.55 0.44
CA ALA A 7 9.80 -22.49 -0.97
C ALA A 7 8.80 -21.77 -1.89
N LEU A 8 7.60 -21.41 -1.41
CA LEU A 8 6.52 -20.83 -2.22
C LEU A 8 6.07 -19.42 -1.78
N GLN A 9 6.78 -18.76 -0.86
CA GLN A 9 6.49 -17.38 -0.44
C GLN A 9 7.69 -16.46 -0.66
N ALA A 10 7.83 -15.93 -1.87
CA ALA A 10 8.73 -14.79 -2.11
C ALA A 10 8.03 -13.46 -1.78
N THR A 11 7.37 -13.34 -0.62
CA THR A 11 6.81 -12.05 -0.18
C THR A 11 7.96 -11.06 0.01
N ARG A 12 7.91 -9.92 -0.70
CA ARG A 12 8.90 -8.84 -0.56
C ARG A 12 8.32 -7.77 0.36
N HIS A 13 8.93 -7.60 1.54
CA HIS A 13 8.55 -6.55 2.48
C HIS A 13 9.16 -5.21 2.04
N LEU A 14 8.32 -4.25 1.66
CA LEU A 14 8.75 -2.89 1.36
C LEU A 14 8.96 -2.13 2.68
N GLN A 15 10.20 -2.07 3.14
CA GLN A 15 10.55 -1.52 4.46
C GLN A 15 11.11 -0.09 4.40
N TYR A 16 11.59 0.34 3.24
CA TYR A 16 12.28 1.62 3.11
C TYR A 16 11.38 2.65 2.44
N GLN A 17 10.82 3.59 3.20
CA GLN A 17 10.13 4.75 2.62
C GLN A 17 11.17 5.80 2.20
N LEU A 18 11.52 5.84 0.92
CA LEU A 18 12.61 6.69 0.41
C LEU A 18 12.15 7.85 -0.46
N SER A 19 10.86 7.95 -0.77
CA SER A 19 10.30 9.06 -1.52
C SER A 19 8.95 9.48 -0.94
N SER A 20 8.81 10.80 -0.74
CA SER A 20 7.57 11.44 -0.33
C SER A 20 7.46 12.78 -1.06
N VAL A 21 6.53 12.90 -2.02
CA VAL A 21 6.39 14.07 -2.89
C VAL A 21 5.00 14.66 -2.72
N TYR A 22 4.93 15.94 -2.34
CA TYR A 22 3.67 16.66 -2.25
C TYR A 22 3.19 17.08 -3.65
N ASP A 23 1.94 16.77 -3.98
CA ASP A 23 1.26 17.20 -5.20
C ASP A 23 0.21 18.27 -4.83
N ALA A 24 0.57 19.53 -5.05
CA ALA A 24 -0.29 20.68 -4.74
C ALA A 24 -1.54 20.74 -5.63
N THR A 25 -1.49 20.16 -6.83
CA THR A 25 -2.63 20.15 -7.77
C THR A 25 -3.68 19.13 -7.36
N LEU A 26 -3.24 17.97 -6.86
CA LEU A 26 -4.13 16.89 -6.41
C LEU A 26 -4.42 16.94 -4.90
N GLY A 27 -3.78 17.83 -4.15
CA GLY A 27 -4.01 18.06 -2.73
C GLY A 27 -3.55 16.92 -1.83
N GLY A 28 -2.45 16.24 -2.16
CA GLY A 28 -2.02 15.07 -1.40
C GLY A 28 -0.54 14.73 -1.53
N LEU A 29 -0.15 13.63 -0.89
CA LEU A 29 1.23 13.15 -0.80
C LEU A 29 1.37 11.83 -1.57
N LEU A 30 2.35 11.76 -2.46
CA LEU A 30 2.81 10.52 -3.06
C LEU A 30 3.89 9.92 -2.17
N VAL A 31 3.65 8.72 -1.66
CA VAL A 31 4.59 8.00 -0.80
C VAL A 31 5.02 6.75 -1.52
N THR A 32 6.34 6.56 -1.67
CA THR A 32 6.92 5.36 -2.28
C THR A 32 7.79 4.63 -1.29
N SER A 33 7.49 3.34 -1.11
CA SER A 33 8.23 2.41 -0.28
C SER A 33 8.95 1.38 -1.14
N PHE A 34 10.13 0.95 -0.69
CA PHE A 34 11.07 0.11 -1.43
C PHE A 34 11.47 -1.13 -0.64
N TYR A 35 11.81 -2.21 -1.37
CA TYR A 35 12.36 -3.44 -0.79
C TYR A 35 13.82 -3.25 -0.33
N GLN A 36 14.62 -2.56 -1.13
CA GLN A 36 16.01 -2.21 -0.81
C GLN A 36 16.10 -0.78 -0.28
N ASN A 37 17.17 -0.48 0.46
CA ASN A 37 17.52 0.89 0.84
C ASN A 37 18.12 1.67 -0.34
N SER A 38 17.39 1.71 -1.46
CA SER A 38 17.76 2.40 -2.69
C SER A 38 16.50 2.70 -3.49
N THR A 39 16.52 3.82 -4.21
CA THR A 39 15.48 4.18 -5.19
C THR A 39 15.69 3.53 -6.55
N ASP A 40 16.82 2.82 -6.74
CA ASP A 40 17.14 2.17 -8.00
C ASP A 40 16.40 0.84 -8.12
N VAL A 41 15.43 0.80 -9.03
CA VAL A 41 14.58 -0.37 -9.30
C VAL A 41 14.84 -0.92 -10.68
N PHE A 42 14.89 -0.06 -11.68
CA PHE A 42 15.00 -0.44 -13.08
C PHE A 42 16.46 -0.50 -13.56
N GLN A 43 16.68 -1.20 -14.66
CA GLN A 43 17.96 -1.14 -15.37
C GLN A 43 18.28 0.32 -15.75
N GLY A 44 19.49 0.79 -15.43
CA GLY A 44 19.87 2.20 -15.60
C GLY A 44 19.63 3.08 -14.37
N GLY A 45 19.04 2.54 -13.30
CA GLY A 45 18.83 3.23 -12.03
C GLY A 45 17.48 3.94 -11.94
N GLY A 46 17.17 4.39 -10.72
CA GLY A 46 15.93 5.08 -10.36
C GLY A 46 14.67 4.23 -10.39
N PHE A 47 13.57 4.93 -10.13
CA PHE A 47 12.19 4.47 -10.26
C PHE A 47 11.39 5.61 -10.88
N ALA A 48 10.38 5.27 -11.67
CA ALA A 48 9.48 6.23 -12.28
C ALA A 48 8.10 5.60 -12.41
N THR A 49 7.06 6.34 -12.05
CA THR A 49 5.68 6.06 -12.47
C THR A 49 5.68 6.07 -14.01
N GLY A 50 5.33 4.95 -14.65
CA GLY A 50 5.54 4.82 -16.11
C GLY A 50 6.77 4.01 -16.55
N GLY A 51 7.63 3.64 -15.59
CA GLY A 51 9.01 3.19 -15.82
C GLY A 51 9.21 1.80 -16.43
N MET A 52 10.48 1.54 -16.75
CA MET A 52 10.97 0.52 -17.70
C MET A 52 10.81 -0.94 -17.20
N ARG A 53 10.89 -1.88 -18.14
CA ARG A 53 10.50 -3.28 -17.93
C ARG A 53 11.60 -4.20 -17.45
N GLN A 54 12.84 -3.75 -17.23
CA GLN A 54 14.00 -4.63 -17.05
C GLN A 54 14.62 -4.55 -15.66
N PHE A 55 15.13 -5.69 -15.18
CA PHE A 55 15.74 -5.81 -13.86
C PHE A 55 16.93 -4.86 -13.70
N GLY A 56 16.86 -4.02 -12.66
CA GLY A 56 18.00 -3.26 -12.15
C GLY A 56 18.58 -3.92 -10.92
N ASN A 57 18.42 -3.28 -9.77
CA ASN A 57 19.11 -3.60 -8.52
C ASN A 57 18.40 -4.66 -7.65
N GLN A 58 17.67 -5.61 -8.25
CA GLN A 58 16.83 -6.58 -7.51
C GLN A 58 15.99 -5.91 -6.42
N ASN A 59 15.28 -4.85 -6.81
CA ASN A 59 14.48 -4.03 -5.92
C ASN A 59 13.02 -4.06 -6.34
N ALA A 60 12.14 -3.64 -5.45
CA ALA A 60 10.72 -3.51 -5.70
C ALA A 60 10.21 -2.23 -5.02
N TYR A 61 9.12 -1.67 -5.52
CA TYR A 61 8.48 -0.50 -4.94
C TYR A 61 6.97 -0.52 -5.12
N ALA A 62 6.30 0.25 -4.27
CA ALA A 62 4.90 0.64 -4.43
C ALA A 62 4.75 2.12 -4.08
N THR A 63 4.03 2.85 -4.93
CA THR A 63 3.65 4.25 -4.74
C THR A 63 2.16 4.33 -4.43
N ILE A 64 1.85 4.93 -3.29
CA ILE A 64 0.49 5.22 -2.84
C ILE A 64 0.23 6.72 -2.84
N PHE A 65 -1.04 7.11 -2.94
CA PHE A 65 -1.48 8.49 -2.76
C PHE A 65 -2.19 8.63 -1.42
N VAL A 66 -1.81 9.64 -0.64
CA VAL A 66 -2.42 9.99 0.64
C VAL A 66 -3.04 11.37 0.51
N ASN A 67 -4.37 11.45 0.58
CA ASN A 67 -5.09 12.72 0.63
C ASN A 67 -4.88 13.36 2.00
N LEU A 68 -4.46 14.63 2.01
CA LEU A 68 -4.16 15.36 3.26
C LEU A 68 -5.41 15.87 3.97
N ALA A 69 -6.52 16.07 3.26
CA ALA A 69 -7.78 16.51 3.86
C ALA A 69 -8.51 15.33 4.52
N ASP A 70 -8.52 14.17 3.86
CA ASP A 70 -9.10 12.94 4.37
C ASP A 70 -8.37 11.73 3.77
N PRO A 71 -7.49 11.04 4.53
CA PRO A 71 -6.76 9.87 4.05
C PRO A 71 -7.65 8.69 3.66
N THR A 72 -8.89 8.63 4.13
CA THR A 72 -9.83 7.54 3.87
C THR A 72 -10.76 7.81 2.69
N ALA A 73 -10.73 9.05 2.15
CA ALA A 73 -11.50 9.40 0.98
C ALA A 73 -11.12 8.53 -0.22
N ALA A 74 -12.13 8.07 -0.97
CA ALA A 74 -11.90 7.35 -2.20
C ALA A 74 -11.10 8.22 -3.18
N LEU A 75 -10.05 7.64 -3.79
CA LEU A 75 -9.21 8.36 -4.72
C LEU A 75 -9.97 8.75 -5.99
N THR A 76 -9.78 9.99 -6.43
CA THR A 76 -10.24 10.44 -7.74
C THR A 76 -9.47 9.74 -8.85
N PRO A 77 -9.98 9.69 -10.10
CA PRO A 77 -9.24 9.13 -11.23
C PRO A 77 -7.83 9.74 -11.39
N ALA A 78 -7.70 11.06 -11.23
CA ALA A 78 -6.43 11.75 -11.34
C ALA A 78 -5.41 11.34 -10.27
N GLN A 79 -5.87 10.99 -9.06
CA GLN A 79 -5.03 10.46 -7.99
C GLN A 79 -4.63 9.00 -8.25
N ASN A 80 -5.56 8.18 -8.75
CA ASN A 80 -5.25 6.81 -9.17
C ASN A 80 -4.16 6.77 -10.26
N TYR A 81 -4.11 7.77 -11.15
CA TYR A 81 -3.08 7.86 -12.19
C TYR A 81 -1.66 8.07 -11.66
N LYS A 82 -1.49 8.38 -10.37
CA LYS A 82 -0.18 8.52 -9.75
C LYS A 82 0.30 7.25 -9.06
N LEU A 83 -0.58 6.27 -8.89
CA LEU A 83 -0.25 4.99 -8.29
C LEU A 83 0.61 4.17 -9.25
N ALA A 84 1.59 3.48 -8.69
CA ALA A 84 2.44 2.57 -9.45
C ALA A 84 3.03 1.52 -8.53
N TYR A 85 3.36 0.36 -9.11
CA TYR A 85 4.20 -0.62 -8.44
C TYR A 85 5.19 -1.22 -9.45
N GLY A 86 6.30 -1.72 -8.93
CA GLY A 86 7.26 -2.47 -9.70
C GLY A 86 7.96 -3.50 -8.82
N ASP A 87 8.03 -4.75 -9.28
CA ASP A 87 8.84 -5.81 -8.70
C ASP A 87 9.88 -6.27 -9.74
N CYS A 88 11.12 -5.84 -9.53
CA CYS A 88 12.27 -6.20 -10.35
C CYS A 88 13.17 -7.21 -9.63
N THR A 89 12.61 -8.04 -8.74
CA THR A 89 13.37 -9.04 -8.01
C THR A 89 13.37 -10.40 -8.71
N THR A 90 14.44 -11.16 -8.48
CA THR A 90 14.49 -12.59 -8.81
C THR A 90 13.40 -13.31 -8.01
N GLY A 91 12.56 -14.10 -8.70
CA GLY A 91 11.39 -14.76 -8.09
C GLY A 91 10.11 -13.93 -8.12
N SER A 92 10.10 -12.75 -8.74
CA SER A 92 8.86 -12.06 -9.13
C SER A 92 8.03 -12.94 -10.09
N LEU A 93 6.73 -12.66 -10.25
CA LEU A 93 5.88 -13.54 -11.08
C LEU A 93 6.24 -13.56 -12.57
N MET A 94 7.19 -12.71 -13.02
CA MET A 94 7.80 -12.75 -14.35
C MET A 94 8.94 -13.78 -14.49
N GLY A 95 9.24 -14.55 -13.45
CA GLY A 95 9.94 -15.84 -13.57
C GLY A 95 11.32 -15.79 -14.24
N GLY A 96 12.18 -14.85 -13.86
CA GLY A 96 13.59 -14.84 -14.30
C GLY A 96 13.84 -14.38 -15.74
N MET A 97 12.81 -13.89 -16.46
CA MET A 97 12.93 -13.37 -17.83
C MET A 97 13.63 -11.99 -17.93
N GLY A 98 14.39 -11.57 -16.91
CA GLY A 98 15.03 -10.26 -16.83
C GLY A 98 14.05 -9.08 -16.85
N THR A 99 12.75 -9.35 -16.70
CA THR A 99 11.65 -8.40 -16.90
C THR A 99 10.92 -8.18 -15.58
N CYS A 100 10.82 -6.93 -15.14
CA CYS A 100 10.08 -6.54 -13.95
C CYS A 100 8.59 -6.75 -14.12
N MET A 101 7.91 -7.16 -13.04
CA MET A 101 6.48 -6.98 -12.95
C MET A 101 6.19 -5.51 -12.65
N THR A 102 5.44 -4.82 -13.49
CA THR A 102 5.10 -3.41 -13.27
C THR A 102 3.64 -3.16 -13.56
N GLY A 103 3.06 -2.20 -12.84
CA GLY A 103 1.74 -1.68 -13.11
C GLY A 103 1.69 -0.19 -12.80
N TRP A 104 1.16 0.59 -13.73
CA TRP A 104 0.89 2.01 -13.58
C TRP A 104 -0.24 2.45 -14.51
N LEU A 105 -0.78 3.64 -14.24
CA LEU A 105 -1.76 4.32 -15.07
C LEU A 105 -1.11 5.61 -15.61
N SER A 106 -1.32 5.93 -16.89
CA SER A 106 -0.89 7.21 -17.44
C SER A 106 -1.79 8.34 -16.93
N ALA A 107 -1.37 9.59 -17.12
CA ALA A 107 -2.20 10.76 -16.82
C ALA A 107 -3.54 10.81 -17.60
N THR A 108 -3.65 10.03 -18.69
CA THR A 108 -4.88 9.88 -19.49
C THR A 108 -5.68 8.63 -19.13
N GLY A 109 -5.29 7.92 -18.07
CA GLY A 109 -5.89 6.66 -17.65
C GLY A 109 -5.55 5.46 -18.54
N THR A 110 -4.58 5.62 -19.44
CA THR A 110 -4.07 4.51 -20.24
C THR A 110 -3.27 3.59 -19.34
N THR A 111 -3.58 2.31 -19.42
CA THR A 111 -2.96 1.27 -18.65
C THR A 111 -1.56 0.94 -19.18
N GLY A 112 -0.57 0.90 -18.29
CA GLY A 112 0.81 0.57 -18.64
C GLY A 112 1.46 -0.39 -17.64
N GLY A 113 2.24 -1.33 -18.13
CA GLY A 113 2.87 -2.33 -17.27
C GLY A 113 3.22 -3.61 -18.03
N THR A 114 3.63 -4.62 -17.29
CA THR A 114 3.86 -5.98 -17.78
C THR A 114 2.73 -6.89 -17.31
N MET A 115 2.45 -7.96 -18.07
CA MET A 115 1.45 -8.98 -17.71
C MET A 115 0.03 -8.49 -17.34
N ARG A 116 -0.44 -7.40 -17.95
CA ARG A 116 -1.70 -6.75 -17.57
C ARG A 116 -1.75 -6.39 -16.07
N GLY A 117 -0.63 -6.01 -15.47
CA GLY A 117 -0.52 -5.43 -14.11
C GLY A 117 -1.28 -4.11 -13.93
N VAL A 118 -2.24 -3.85 -14.80
CA VAL A 118 -2.97 -2.62 -15.04
C VAL A 118 -4.46 -2.75 -14.72
N ASP A 119 -4.96 -3.98 -14.59
CA ASP A 119 -6.40 -4.22 -14.50
C ASP A 119 -6.97 -3.77 -13.12
N GLN A 120 -6.14 -3.49 -12.10
CA GLN A 120 -6.57 -3.10 -10.75
C GLN A 120 -5.54 -2.24 -9.96
N ILE A 121 -5.14 -1.08 -10.49
CA ILE A 121 -4.35 -0.12 -9.68
C ILE A 121 -5.32 0.83 -8.98
N THR A 122 -5.89 0.32 -7.90
CA THR A 122 -6.74 1.08 -6.98
C THR A 122 -6.18 0.97 -5.58
N GLN A 123 -6.42 1.99 -4.78
CA GLN A 123 -6.01 2.04 -3.39
C GLN A 123 -7.22 2.42 -2.55
N THR A 124 -7.40 1.70 -1.45
CA THR A 124 -8.38 2.03 -0.41
C THR A 124 -7.64 2.04 0.91
N ILE A 125 -7.71 3.17 1.63
CA ILE A 125 -7.26 3.28 3.01
C ILE A 125 -8.52 3.22 3.88
N THR A 126 -8.62 2.20 4.72
CA THR A 126 -9.72 2.09 5.68
C THR A 126 -9.37 2.83 6.97
N ALA A 127 -10.37 3.43 7.60
CA ALA A 127 -10.21 3.94 8.96
C ALA A 127 -9.70 2.84 9.89
N ALA A 128 -8.95 3.24 10.93
CA ALA A 128 -8.52 2.31 11.96
C ALA A 128 -9.75 1.62 12.54
N VAL A 129 -9.80 0.29 12.42
CA VAL A 129 -10.84 -0.52 13.07
C VAL A 129 -10.50 -0.50 14.57
N PRO A 130 -11.39 0.01 15.45
CA PRO A 130 -11.11 0.00 16.87
C PRO A 130 -10.80 -1.42 17.31
N GLU A 131 -9.68 -1.58 18.02
CA GLU A 131 -9.20 -2.91 18.38
C GLU A 131 -10.25 -3.60 19.26
N PRO A 132 -10.38 -4.94 19.20
CA PRO A 132 -11.41 -5.68 19.95
C PRO A 132 -11.43 -5.35 21.45
N GLU A 133 -10.27 -5.02 22.01
CA GLU A 133 -10.11 -4.60 23.40
C GLU A 133 -10.74 -3.24 23.72
N SER A 134 -10.79 -2.30 22.77
CA SER A 134 -11.47 -1.01 22.97
C SER A 134 -12.98 -1.21 23.15
N TYR A 135 -13.58 -2.15 22.41
CA TYR A 135 -14.97 -2.55 22.61
C TYR A 135 -15.17 -3.28 23.94
N ALA A 136 -14.24 -4.17 24.32
CA ALA A 136 -14.30 -4.87 25.60
C ALA A 136 -14.24 -3.89 26.78
N MET A 137 -13.36 -2.89 26.73
CA MET A 137 -13.22 -1.88 27.77
C MET A 137 -14.43 -0.95 27.83
N PHE A 138 -15.01 -0.60 26.68
CA PHE A 138 -16.27 0.16 26.64
C PHE A 138 -17.42 -0.63 27.28
N MET A 139 -17.58 -1.90 26.93
CA MET A 139 -18.60 -2.78 27.51
C MET A 139 -18.36 -3.04 29.01
N ALA A 140 -17.11 -3.22 29.42
CA ALA A 140 -16.74 -3.34 30.83
C ALA A 140 -17.10 -2.06 31.60
N GLY A 141 -16.84 -0.87 31.03
CA GLY A 141 -17.23 0.42 31.58
C GLY A 141 -18.74 0.56 31.74
N LEU A 142 -19.52 0.23 30.71
CA LEU A 142 -20.98 0.24 30.76
C LEU A 142 -21.54 -0.76 31.78
N GLY A 143 -20.94 -1.94 31.90
CA GLY A 143 -21.28 -2.95 32.90
C GLY A 143 -21.07 -2.43 34.32
N LEU A 144 -19.93 -1.79 34.58
CA LEU A 144 -19.62 -1.16 35.87
C LEU A 144 -20.60 -0.04 36.24
N ILE A 145 -20.91 0.86 35.30
CA ILE A 145 -21.88 1.94 35.50
C ILE A 145 -23.27 1.37 35.83
N SER A 146 -23.68 0.32 35.10
CA SER A 146 -24.96 -0.36 35.33
C SER A 146 -25.05 -1.00 36.73
N LEU A 147 -23.95 -1.62 37.20
CA LEU A 147 -23.85 -2.18 38.55
C LEU A 147 -23.94 -1.10 39.63
N ILE A 148 -23.23 0.03 39.46
CA ILE A 148 -23.28 1.16 40.39
C ILE A 148 -24.69 1.77 40.45
N ALA A 149 -25.32 1.99 39.29
CA ALA A 149 -26.67 2.53 39.20
C ALA A 149 -27.70 1.61 39.88
N ARG A 150 -27.56 0.28 39.73
CA ARG A 150 -28.42 -0.69 40.41
C ARG A 150 -28.26 -0.61 41.94
N ARG A 151 -27.03 -0.50 42.45
CA ARG A 151 -26.78 -0.38 43.90
C ARG A 151 -27.40 0.89 44.48
N ARG A 152 -27.41 2.00 43.74
CA ARG A 152 -28.03 3.27 44.16
C ARG A 152 -29.57 3.25 44.21
N ARG A 153 -30.23 2.27 43.57
CA ARG A 153 -31.70 2.13 43.64
C ARG A 153 -32.18 1.19 44.75
N ILE A 154 -31.30 0.33 45.26
CA ILE A 154 -31.65 -0.68 46.28
C ILE A 154 -31.38 -0.14 47.70
N ASN A 155 -30.53 0.88 47.82
CA ASN A 155 -30.35 1.70 49.02
C ASN A 155 -31.22 2.96 48.92
#